data_AF-A0A947H8L0-F1
#
_entry.id   AF-A0A947H8L0-F1
#
_cell.length_a   1.000
_cell.length_b   1.000
_cell.length_c   1.000
_cell.angle_alpha   90.00
_cell.angle_beta   90.00
_cell.angle_gamma   90.00
#
_symmetry.space_group_name_H-M   'P 1'
#
loop_
_entity.id
_entity.type
_entity.pdbx_description
1 polymer ?
#
loop_
_entity_poly.entity_id
_entity_poly.type
_entity_poly.pdbx_seq_one_letter_code
_entity_poly.pdbx_strand_id
1 'polypeptide(L)'
;MRKLAVLGAVLSGASAAGWLLKQTLAKMGPNVPDVGPETLILYQFDYSPYCVKVRHILDFKKIPYQVVEITPLIHREFSRRQSGQVKVPYLRHGDQVICDSSAIALYLEETFPSPSLFPADPALKEQVLLLEDWLDEGFQPALGKATYVHNYLNPQPLIDNPNLSTGIAGLDRYKAQIIPLMLWRNLKVQKLSPADLPALEKRAQEVLERIKALLQREYLVGDQLTLADISLMAHLYNDDKLPLLGPGSEYRWLIDWRDRRLAEIHSPVAQ
;
A
#
# COMPACT_ATOMS: atom_id res chain seq x y z
N MET A 1 -27.54 58.02 -31.89
CA MET A 1 -26.26 57.34 -32.17
C MET A 1 -25.80 56.60 -30.91
N ARG A 2 -25.91 55.27 -30.92
CA ARG A 2 -25.36 54.36 -29.89
C ARG A 2 -23.84 54.28 -30.05
N LYS A 3 -23.06 54.26 -28.96
CA LYS A 3 -21.91 53.35 -28.76
C LYS A 3 -21.19 53.55 -27.43
N LEU A 4 -20.60 52.43 -26.98
CA LEU A 4 -19.60 52.19 -25.92
C LEU A 4 -20.18 52.04 -24.50
N ALA A 5 -20.46 50.85 -23.97
CA ALA A 5 -19.72 49.57 -23.86
C ALA A 5 -19.33 49.36 -22.39
N VAL A 6 -20.14 48.53 -21.75
CA VAL A 6 -19.87 47.83 -20.49
C VAL A 6 -18.62 46.96 -20.69
N LEU A 7 -17.59 47.17 -19.88
CA LEU A 7 -16.54 46.18 -19.66
C LEU A 7 -16.15 46.24 -18.18
N GLY A 8 -16.51 45.19 -17.43
CA GLY A 8 -16.16 45.11 -16.02
C GLY A 8 -16.85 43.97 -15.28
N ALA A 9 -16.80 42.73 -15.80
CA ALA A 9 -17.16 41.54 -15.03
C ALA A 9 -16.72 40.23 -15.72
N VAL A 10 -15.43 39.93 -15.75
CA VAL A 10 -14.96 38.54 -15.99
C VAL A 10 -13.68 38.31 -15.20
N LEU A 11 -13.77 38.03 -13.89
CA LEU A 11 -12.61 37.49 -13.12
C LEU A 11 -12.98 36.64 -11.88
N SER A 12 -14.24 36.23 -11.67
CA SER A 12 -14.65 35.44 -10.48
C SER A 12 -15.02 33.96 -10.75
N GLY A 13 -15.02 33.50 -12.01
CA GLY A 13 -15.46 32.14 -12.35
C GLY A 13 -14.53 31.03 -11.88
N ALA A 14 -13.22 31.23 -11.93
CA ALA A 14 -12.24 30.20 -11.58
C ALA A 14 -12.17 29.92 -10.07
N SER A 15 -12.39 30.93 -9.23
CA SER A 15 -12.40 30.81 -7.78
C SER A 15 -13.71 30.20 -7.26
N ALA A 16 -14.85 30.57 -7.84
CA ALA A 16 -16.14 29.97 -7.50
C ALA A 16 -16.20 28.48 -7.91
N ALA A 17 -15.73 28.13 -9.11
CA ALA A 17 -15.65 26.73 -9.56
C ALA A 17 -14.68 25.91 -8.70
N GLY A 18 -13.51 26.47 -8.35
CA GLY A 18 -12.55 25.82 -7.45
C GLY A 18 -13.08 25.64 -6.02
N TRP A 19 -13.85 26.60 -5.51
CA TRP A 19 -14.49 26.53 -4.20
C TRP A 19 -15.64 25.50 -4.18
N LEU A 20 -16.49 25.48 -5.20
CA LEU A 20 -17.57 24.51 -5.36
C LEU A 20 -17.02 23.08 -5.50
N LEU A 21 -15.92 22.92 -6.26
CA LEU A 21 -15.21 21.65 -6.39
C LEU A 21 -14.63 21.19 -5.05
N LYS A 22 -14.02 22.09 -4.26
CA LYS A 22 -13.54 21.77 -2.90
C LYS A 22 -14.68 21.35 -1.95
N GLN A 23 -15.82 22.05 -1.97
CA GLN A 23 -16.98 21.65 -1.15
C GLN A 23 -17.55 20.30 -1.57
N THR A 24 -17.61 20.04 -2.88
CA THR A 24 -18.10 18.76 -3.41
C THR A 24 -17.15 17.63 -3.05
N LEU A 25 -15.83 17.84 -3.19
CA LEU A 25 -14.79 16.88 -2.76
C LEU A 25 -14.81 16.63 -1.25
N ALA A 26 -15.10 17.64 -0.43
CA ALA A 26 -15.22 17.49 1.03
C ALA A 26 -16.44 16.66 1.45
N LYS A 27 -17.51 16.65 0.64
CA LYS A 27 -18.68 15.77 0.83
C LYS A 27 -18.47 14.35 0.30
N MET A 28 -17.40 14.11 -0.47
CA MET A 28 -16.99 12.78 -0.96
C MET A 28 -15.96 12.12 -0.04
N GLY A 29 -16.00 12.40 1.27
CA GLY A 29 -15.24 11.62 2.25
C GLY A 29 -15.65 10.15 2.20
N PRO A 30 -14.74 9.20 2.48
CA PRO A 30 -15.09 7.79 2.49
C PRO A 30 -16.13 7.51 3.57
N ASN A 31 -17.00 6.52 3.32
CA ASN A 31 -17.97 6.09 4.31
C ASN A 31 -17.23 5.42 5.47
N VAL A 32 -17.19 6.08 6.63
CA VAL A 32 -16.60 5.51 7.83
C VAL A 32 -17.70 4.71 8.55
N PRO A 33 -17.54 3.40 8.76
CA PRO A 33 -18.57 2.60 9.39
C PRO A 33 -18.74 3.01 10.84
N ASP A 34 -20.00 3.08 11.27
CA ASP A 34 -20.36 3.29 12.67
C ASP A 34 -20.21 1.96 13.40
N VAL A 35 -19.12 1.83 14.16
CA VAL A 35 -18.72 0.61 14.88
C VAL A 35 -18.38 0.94 16.32
N GLY A 36 -18.56 -0.04 17.20
CA GLY A 36 -18.21 0.10 18.61
C GLY A 36 -16.72 0.39 18.82
N PRO A 37 -16.35 0.93 20.00
CA PRO A 37 -14.99 1.38 20.30
C PRO A 37 -13.93 0.27 20.18
N GLU A 38 -14.32 -0.99 20.41
CA GLU A 38 -13.45 -2.17 20.33
C GLU A 38 -13.12 -2.58 18.88
N THR A 39 -13.81 -2.04 17.88
CA THR A 39 -13.62 -2.42 16.48
C THR A 39 -12.51 -1.61 15.84
N LEU A 40 -11.49 -2.32 15.35
CA LEU A 40 -10.41 -1.72 14.57
C LEU A 40 -10.92 -1.24 13.20
N ILE A 41 -10.55 -0.01 12.81
CA ILE A 41 -10.76 0.49 11.45
C ILE A 41 -9.42 0.77 10.79
N LEU A 42 -9.14 0.05 9.71
CA LEU A 42 -7.98 0.28 8.86
C LEU A 42 -8.35 1.23 7.72
N TYR A 43 -7.68 2.37 7.67
CA TYR A 43 -7.78 3.31 6.57
C TYR A 43 -6.64 3.04 5.58
N GLN A 44 -6.99 2.70 4.33
CA GLN A 44 -6.01 2.15 3.39
C GLN A 44 -6.15 2.62 1.95
N PHE A 45 -5.18 2.16 1.15
CA PHE A 45 -5.37 1.84 -0.26
C PHE A 45 -5.15 0.34 -0.42
N ASP A 46 -6.11 -0.38 -0.99
CA ASP A 46 -6.02 -1.84 -1.19
C ASP A 46 -4.73 -2.28 -1.92
N TYR A 47 -4.24 -1.48 -2.86
CA TYR A 47 -3.03 -1.82 -3.63
C TYR A 47 -1.70 -1.45 -2.95
N SER A 48 -1.72 -0.78 -1.79
CA SER A 48 -0.50 -0.34 -1.13
C SER A 48 0.15 -1.50 -0.36
N PRO A 49 1.44 -1.82 -0.58
CA PRO A 49 2.11 -2.91 0.12
C PRO A 49 2.14 -2.69 1.65
N TYR A 50 2.29 -1.45 2.10
CA TYR A 50 2.22 -1.12 3.54
C TYR A 50 0.83 -1.37 4.14
N CYS A 51 -0.25 -1.20 3.35
CA CYS A 51 -1.60 -1.53 3.78
C CYS A 51 -1.85 -3.05 3.74
N VAL A 52 -1.33 -3.74 2.72
CA VAL A 52 -1.34 -5.21 2.64
C VAL A 52 -0.65 -5.83 3.85
N LYS A 53 0.49 -5.29 4.28
CA LYS A 53 1.21 -5.68 5.49
C LYS A 53 0.33 -5.61 6.73
N VAL A 54 -0.35 -4.48 6.96
CA VAL A 54 -1.26 -4.34 8.11
C VAL A 54 -2.42 -5.33 8.04
N ARG A 55 -3.00 -5.56 6.86
CA ARG A 55 -4.05 -6.59 6.69
C ARG A 55 -3.53 -7.98 7.02
N HIS A 56 -2.35 -8.37 6.51
CA HIS A 56 -1.76 -9.66 6.82
C HIS A 56 -1.43 -9.82 8.30
N ILE A 57 -1.01 -8.75 8.99
CA ILE A 57 -0.82 -8.77 10.45
C ILE A 57 -2.16 -9.01 11.16
N LEU A 58 -3.21 -8.30 10.79
CA LEU A 58 -4.55 -8.45 11.35
C LEU A 58 -5.12 -9.86 11.11
N ASP A 59 -4.94 -10.37 9.88
CA ASP A 59 -5.35 -11.72 9.48
C ASP A 59 -4.56 -12.79 10.26
N PHE A 60 -3.23 -12.62 10.39
CA PHE A 60 -2.36 -13.53 11.15
C PHE A 60 -2.79 -13.57 12.62
N LYS A 61 -3.04 -12.39 13.20
CA LYS A 61 -3.53 -12.25 14.57
C LYS A 61 -5.00 -12.62 14.77
N LYS A 62 -5.73 -12.94 13.69
CA LYS A 62 -7.17 -13.26 13.68
C LYS A 62 -8.03 -12.16 14.30
N ILE A 63 -7.64 -10.90 14.14
CA ILE A 63 -8.35 -9.75 14.70
C ILE A 63 -9.39 -9.28 13.68
N PRO A 64 -10.69 -9.20 14.03
CA PRO A 64 -11.69 -8.63 13.15
C PRO A 64 -11.48 -7.11 13.01
N TYR A 65 -11.58 -6.61 11.78
CA TYR A 65 -11.44 -5.19 11.47
C TYR A 65 -12.38 -4.76 10.36
N GLN A 66 -12.63 -3.45 10.28
CA GLN A 66 -13.28 -2.83 9.14
C GLN A 66 -12.25 -2.09 8.28
N VAL A 67 -12.53 -1.99 6.99
CA VAL A 67 -11.70 -1.27 6.03
C VAL A 67 -12.41 -0.02 5.55
N VAL A 68 -11.69 1.10 5.55
CA VAL A 68 -12.11 2.34 4.90
C VAL A 68 -11.13 2.63 3.77
N GLU A 69 -11.59 2.41 2.53
CA GLU A 69 -10.83 2.79 1.35
C GLU A 69 -10.84 4.30 1.17
N ILE A 70 -9.66 4.92 1.23
CA ILE A 70 -9.54 6.34 1.00
C ILE A 70 -9.47 6.61 -0.49
N THR A 71 -10.22 7.60 -0.97
CA THR A 71 -10.10 8.07 -2.35
C THR A 71 -8.76 8.79 -2.59
N PRO A 72 -7.93 8.35 -3.57
CA PRO A 72 -6.62 8.94 -3.85
C PRO A 72 -6.64 10.44 -4.17
N LEU A 73 -7.75 10.98 -4.65
CA LEU A 73 -7.85 12.41 -4.96
C LEU A 73 -7.88 13.28 -3.69
N ILE A 74 -8.52 12.81 -2.62
CA ILE A 74 -8.70 13.56 -1.36
C ILE A 74 -7.81 13.05 -0.23
N HIS A 75 -7.08 11.94 -0.43
CA HIS A 75 -6.41 11.23 0.65
C HIS A 75 -5.50 12.12 1.50
N ARG A 76 -4.70 13.00 0.91
CA ARG A 76 -3.74 13.81 1.68
C ARG A 76 -4.43 14.70 2.70
N GLU A 77 -5.55 15.31 2.30
CA GLU A 77 -6.31 16.20 3.18
C GLU A 77 -7.13 15.39 4.19
N PHE A 78 -7.78 14.32 3.73
CA PHE A 78 -8.57 13.46 4.60
C PHE A 78 -7.69 12.79 5.66
N SER A 79 -6.62 12.09 5.27
CA SER A 79 -5.66 11.48 6.19
C SER A 79 -5.07 12.51 7.14
N ARG A 80 -4.68 13.70 6.67
CA ARG A 80 -4.11 14.73 7.55
C ARG A 80 -5.08 15.12 8.66
N ARG A 81 -6.37 15.27 8.34
CA ARG A 81 -7.40 15.62 9.32
C ARG A 81 -7.67 14.50 10.32
N GLN A 82 -7.62 13.24 9.87
CA GLN A 82 -7.94 12.08 10.71
C GLN A 82 -6.76 11.61 11.56
N SER A 83 -5.54 11.66 11.03
CA SER A 83 -4.37 11.00 11.63
C SER A 83 -3.15 11.91 11.78
N GLY A 84 -3.21 13.16 11.32
CA GLY A 84 -2.07 14.08 11.33
C GLY A 84 -1.04 13.82 10.22
N GLN A 85 -1.09 12.68 9.52
CA GLN A 85 -0.22 12.35 8.40
C GLN A 85 -0.93 12.41 7.04
N VAL A 86 -0.15 12.51 5.96
CA VAL A 86 -0.68 12.54 4.58
C VAL A 86 -0.61 11.18 3.87
N LYS A 87 -0.28 10.12 4.61
CA LYS A 87 -0.05 8.76 4.10
C LYS A 87 -1.12 7.79 4.65
N VAL A 88 -1.16 6.60 4.07
CA VAL A 88 -1.81 5.39 4.57
C VAL A 88 -0.75 4.28 4.66
N PRO A 89 -0.94 3.24 5.49
CA PRO A 89 -2.09 3.00 6.38
C PRO A 89 -2.11 3.89 7.62
N TYR A 90 -3.27 3.98 8.24
CA TYR A 90 -3.43 4.30 9.67
C TYR A 90 -4.58 3.48 10.25
N LEU A 91 -4.48 3.13 11.53
CA LEU A 91 -5.42 2.30 12.24
C LEU A 91 -6.13 3.12 13.32
N ARG A 92 -7.46 3.03 13.39
CA ARG A 92 -8.24 3.59 14.49
C ARG A 92 -8.67 2.47 15.43
N HIS A 93 -8.45 2.66 16.73
CA HIS A 93 -8.94 1.81 17.80
C HIS A 93 -9.52 2.69 18.91
N GLY A 94 -10.84 2.70 19.07
CA GLY A 94 -11.53 3.70 19.90
C GLY A 94 -11.16 5.13 19.50
N ASP A 95 -10.62 5.88 20.46
CA ASP A 95 -10.17 7.27 20.28
C ASP A 95 -8.71 7.39 19.81
N GLN A 96 -7.99 6.27 19.71
CA GLN A 96 -6.58 6.26 19.29
C GLN A 96 -6.46 6.12 17.78
N VAL A 97 -5.51 6.86 17.20
CA VAL A 97 -5.11 6.74 15.80
C VAL A 97 -3.62 6.42 15.72
N ILE A 98 -3.30 5.23 15.20
CA ILE A 98 -1.94 4.73 15.06
C ILE A 98 -1.54 4.88 13.59
N CYS A 99 -0.48 5.63 13.37
CA CYS A 99 0.07 5.92 12.05
C CYS A 99 1.28 5.03 11.78
N ASP A 100 1.58 4.80 10.51
CA ASP A 100 2.71 4.00 10.03
C ASP A 100 2.53 2.47 10.20
N SER A 101 2.87 1.70 9.17
CA SER A 101 2.64 0.24 9.18
C SER A 101 3.46 -0.49 10.24
N SER A 102 4.67 -0.02 10.53
CA SER A 102 5.57 -0.62 11.52
C SER A 102 5.10 -0.31 12.93
N ALA A 103 4.71 0.94 13.18
CA ALA A 103 4.13 1.33 14.47
C ALA A 103 2.77 0.67 14.72
N ILE A 104 1.94 0.46 13.69
CA ILE A 104 0.72 -0.37 13.79
C ILE A 104 1.07 -1.81 14.17
N ALA A 105 2.11 -2.40 13.56
CA ALA A 105 2.53 -3.76 13.90
C ALA A 105 2.91 -3.88 15.38
N LEU A 106 3.71 -2.94 15.90
CA LEU A 106 4.13 -2.90 17.30
C LEU A 106 2.95 -2.67 18.25
N TYR A 107 2.04 -1.76 17.89
CA TYR A 107 0.82 -1.51 18.64
C TYR A 107 -0.06 -2.77 18.75
N LEU A 108 -0.24 -3.49 17.64
CA LEU A 108 -1.01 -4.73 17.61
C LEU A 108 -0.32 -5.86 18.39
N GLU A 109 1.01 -5.89 18.40
CA GLU A 109 1.75 -6.85 19.24
C GLU A 109 1.55 -6.57 20.73
N GLU A 110 1.57 -5.30 21.15
CA GLU A 110 1.35 -4.94 22.55
C GLU A 110 -0.11 -5.16 22.98
N THR A 111 -1.06 -4.78 22.13
CA THR A 111 -2.50 -4.83 22.43
C THR A 111 -3.09 -6.24 22.29
N PHE A 112 -2.59 -7.01 21.31
CA PHE A 112 -3.06 -8.36 20.97
C PHE A 112 -1.85 -9.31 20.84
N PRO A 113 -1.24 -9.73 21.97
CA PRO A 113 0.07 -10.40 21.97
C PRO A 113 0.07 -11.82 21.38
N SER A 114 -1.08 -12.40 21.09
CA SER A 114 -1.19 -13.76 20.55
C SER A 114 -2.03 -13.80 19.27
N PRO A 115 -1.58 -14.53 18.21
CA PRO A 115 -0.23 -15.06 18.03
C PRO A 115 0.83 -13.96 17.90
N SER A 116 2.04 -14.20 18.43
CA SER A 116 3.11 -13.18 18.45
C SER A 116 3.75 -12.98 17.08
N LEU A 117 4.07 -11.74 16.74
CA LEU A 117 4.82 -11.35 15.54
C LEU A 117 6.33 -11.58 15.66
N PHE A 118 6.81 -11.92 16.86
CA PHE A 118 8.24 -12.00 17.18
C PHE A 118 8.58 -13.32 17.87
N PRO A 119 9.81 -13.83 17.66
CA PRO A 119 10.35 -14.88 18.50
C PRO A 119 10.50 -14.40 19.95
N ALA A 120 10.43 -15.34 20.92
CA ALA A 120 10.64 -15.04 22.33
C ALA A 120 12.09 -14.62 22.64
N ASP A 121 13.05 -15.09 21.84
CA ASP A 121 14.46 -14.69 21.94
C ASP A 121 14.64 -13.20 21.56
N PRO A 122 15.13 -12.36 22.48
CA PRO A 122 15.35 -10.93 22.21
C PRO A 122 16.28 -10.65 21.01
N ALA A 123 17.30 -11.46 20.78
CA ALA A 123 18.24 -11.28 19.67
C ALA A 123 17.59 -11.59 18.32
N LEU A 124 16.71 -12.60 18.28
CA LEU A 124 15.92 -12.89 17.08
C LEU A 124 14.84 -11.82 16.86
N LYS A 125 14.22 -11.31 17.93
CA LYS A 125 13.28 -10.18 17.83
C LYS A 125 13.96 -8.95 17.23
N GLU A 126 15.17 -8.62 17.64
CA GLU A 126 15.95 -7.51 17.06
C GLU A 126 16.24 -7.74 15.57
N GLN A 127 16.61 -8.96 15.17
CA GLN A 127 16.79 -9.31 13.76
C GLN A 127 15.51 -9.13 12.93
N VAL A 128 14.35 -9.50 13.48
CA VAL A 128 13.05 -9.28 12.82
C VAL A 128 12.82 -7.80 12.56
N LEU A 129 13.07 -6.93 13.55
CA LEU A 129 12.90 -5.49 13.43
C LEU A 129 13.86 -4.88 12.39
N LEU A 130 15.14 -5.28 12.41
CA LEU A 130 16.13 -4.81 11.44
C LEU A 130 15.79 -5.24 10.01
N LEU A 131 15.32 -6.47 9.83
CA LEU A 131 14.92 -6.95 8.51
C LEU A 131 13.64 -6.29 8.03
N GLU A 132 12.65 -6.08 8.90
CA GLU A 132 11.43 -5.37 8.56
C GLU A 132 11.70 -3.91 8.13
N ASP A 133 12.55 -3.19 8.84
CA ASP A 133 12.98 -1.84 8.46
C ASP A 133 13.71 -1.84 7.10
N TRP A 134 14.65 -2.77 6.90
CA TRP A 134 15.34 -2.90 5.60
C TRP A 134 14.37 -3.28 4.47
N LEU A 135 13.33 -4.07 4.75
CA LEU A 135 12.31 -4.41 3.77
C LEU A 135 11.50 -3.17 3.36
N ASP A 136 11.10 -2.34 4.31
CA ASP A 136 10.28 -1.15 4.09
C ASP A 136 11.07 0.01 3.42
N GLU A 137 12.34 0.21 3.80
CA GLU A 137 13.17 1.34 3.36
C GLU A 137 14.18 0.98 2.25
N GLY A 138 14.55 -0.30 2.14
CA GLY A 138 15.56 -0.79 1.19
C GLY A 138 14.98 -1.62 0.05
N PHE A 139 14.28 -2.70 0.40
CA PHE A 139 13.74 -3.65 -0.56
C PHE A 139 12.57 -3.06 -1.35
N GLN A 140 11.53 -2.56 -0.67
CA GLN A 140 10.32 -2.05 -1.30
C GLN A 140 10.64 -0.92 -2.28
N PRO A 141 11.45 0.11 -1.94
CA PRO A 141 11.69 1.20 -2.88
C PRO A 141 12.52 0.79 -4.08
N ALA A 142 13.38 -0.22 -3.94
CA ALA A 142 14.15 -0.79 -5.04
C ALA A 142 13.25 -1.53 -6.03
N LEU A 143 12.44 -2.46 -5.53
CA LEU A 143 11.53 -3.26 -6.35
C LEU A 143 10.40 -2.40 -6.92
N GLY A 144 9.73 -1.62 -6.07
CA GLY A 144 8.56 -0.83 -6.41
C GLY A 144 8.80 0.21 -7.51
N LYS A 145 10.00 0.81 -7.59
CA LYS A 145 10.34 1.75 -8.67
C LYS A 145 10.45 1.05 -10.03
N ALA A 146 11.10 -0.12 -10.07
CA ALA A 146 11.18 -0.92 -11.30
C ALA A 146 9.78 -1.38 -11.73
N THR A 147 8.99 -1.94 -10.79
CA THR A 147 7.59 -2.31 -10.98
C THR A 147 6.77 -1.15 -11.56
N TYR A 148 6.94 0.05 -11.01
CA TYR A 148 6.16 1.20 -11.41
C TYR A 148 6.47 1.65 -12.85
N VAL A 149 7.74 1.63 -13.25
CA VAL A 149 8.14 1.95 -14.63
C VAL A 149 7.65 0.89 -15.62
N HIS A 150 7.71 -0.40 -15.26
CA HIS A 150 7.11 -1.48 -16.04
C HIS A 150 5.61 -1.27 -16.26
N ASN A 151 4.87 -0.98 -15.19
CA ASN A 151 3.45 -0.70 -15.26
C ASN A 151 3.12 0.54 -16.09
N TYR A 152 3.98 1.56 -16.09
CA TYR A 152 3.83 2.72 -16.97
C TYR A 152 3.98 2.35 -18.45
N LEU A 153 4.96 1.49 -18.78
CA LEU A 153 5.22 1.06 -20.15
C LEU A 153 4.17 0.07 -20.67
N ASN A 154 3.63 -0.75 -19.78
CA ASN A 154 2.56 -1.70 -20.08
C ASN A 154 1.49 -1.66 -18.98
N PRO A 155 0.51 -0.74 -19.05
CA PRO A 155 -0.50 -0.58 -18.00
C PRO A 155 -1.61 -1.64 -18.05
N GLN A 156 -1.68 -2.43 -19.13
CA GLN A 156 -2.78 -3.35 -19.38
C GLN A 156 -2.99 -4.38 -18.24
N PRO A 157 -1.94 -5.02 -17.67
CA PRO A 157 -2.11 -5.93 -16.54
C PRO A 157 -2.71 -5.29 -15.29
N LEU A 158 -2.48 -3.99 -15.06
CA LEU A 158 -3.11 -3.24 -13.97
C LEU A 158 -4.57 -2.89 -14.31
N ILE A 159 -4.84 -2.47 -15.54
CA ILE A 159 -6.20 -2.14 -15.99
C ILE A 159 -7.12 -3.34 -15.88
N ASP A 160 -6.63 -4.53 -16.25
CA ASP A 160 -7.38 -5.78 -16.22
C ASP A 160 -7.40 -6.43 -14.84
N ASN A 161 -6.69 -5.88 -13.84
CA ASN A 161 -6.68 -6.44 -12.49
C ASN A 161 -8.03 -6.18 -11.80
N PRO A 162 -8.86 -7.22 -11.55
CA PRO A 162 -10.16 -7.04 -10.90
C PRO A 162 -10.01 -6.55 -9.46
N ASN A 163 -8.89 -6.88 -8.80
CA ASN A 163 -8.60 -6.52 -7.41
C ASN A 163 -8.00 -5.11 -7.29
N LEU A 164 -7.54 -4.49 -8.39
CA LEU A 164 -7.01 -3.13 -8.33
C LEU A 164 -8.15 -2.11 -8.38
N SER A 165 -8.61 -1.57 -7.26
CA SER A 165 -9.57 -0.46 -7.26
C SER A 165 -8.88 0.90 -7.50
N THR A 166 -9.58 1.81 -8.17
CA THR A 166 -9.20 3.24 -8.24
C THR A 166 -9.38 3.95 -6.89
N GLY A 167 -10.04 3.30 -5.92
CA GLY A 167 -10.38 3.88 -4.61
C GLY A 167 -11.47 4.96 -4.69
N ILE A 168 -12.07 5.18 -5.87
CA ILE A 168 -13.15 6.15 -6.07
C ILE A 168 -14.39 5.40 -6.56
N ALA A 169 -15.43 5.38 -5.73
CA ALA A 169 -16.68 4.71 -6.03
C ALA A 169 -17.22 5.14 -7.41
N GLY A 170 -17.49 4.16 -8.27
CA GLY A 170 -18.04 4.39 -9.62
C GLY A 170 -17.04 4.85 -10.68
N LEU A 171 -15.75 5.04 -10.35
CA LEU A 171 -14.70 5.31 -11.34
C LEU A 171 -13.95 4.06 -11.82
N ASP A 172 -14.20 2.91 -11.20
CA ASP A 172 -13.58 1.64 -11.64
C ASP A 172 -13.93 1.26 -13.09
N ARG A 173 -15.08 1.71 -13.61
CA ARG A 173 -15.46 1.59 -15.04
C ARG A 173 -14.60 2.44 -15.99
N TYR A 174 -13.81 3.37 -15.46
CA TYR A 174 -12.92 4.27 -16.20
C TYR A 174 -11.43 3.98 -15.90
N LYS A 175 -11.11 2.80 -15.34
CA LYS A 175 -9.73 2.37 -15.05
C LYS A 175 -8.78 2.55 -16.24
N ALA A 176 -9.24 2.20 -17.45
CA ALA A 176 -8.44 2.28 -18.67
C ALA A 176 -7.95 3.71 -19.00
N GLN A 177 -8.69 4.74 -18.60
CA GLN A 177 -8.31 6.14 -18.78
C GLN A 177 -7.55 6.69 -17.56
N ILE A 178 -7.94 6.26 -16.36
CA ILE A 178 -7.41 6.80 -15.09
C ILE A 178 -6.01 6.25 -14.79
N ILE A 179 -5.79 4.95 -14.95
CA ILE A 179 -4.53 4.29 -14.56
C ILE A 179 -3.34 4.87 -15.33
N PRO A 180 -3.36 4.99 -16.68
CA PRO A 180 -2.23 5.59 -17.41
C PRO A 180 -1.92 7.03 -16.97
N LEU A 181 -2.95 7.84 -16.69
CA LEU A 181 -2.79 9.21 -16.20
C LEU A 181 -2.16 9.24 -14.80
N MET A 182 -2.63 8.38 -13.89
CA MET A 182 -2.05 8.23 -12.55
C MET A 182 -0.59 7.79 -12.63
N LEU A 183 -0.30 6.82 -13.50
CA LEU A 183 1.04 6.29 -13.73
C LEU A 183 2.00 7.39 -14.19
N TRP A 184 1.61 8.11 -15.25
CA TRP A 184 2.34 9.26 -15.77
C TRP A 184 2.59 10.32 -14.68
N ARG A 185 1.55 10.66 -13.91
CA ARG A 185 1.66 11.68 -12.85
C ARG A 185 2.65 11.27 -11.77
N ASN A 186 2.59 10.04 -11.22
CA ASN A 186 3.56 9.69 -10.19
C ASN A 186 4.97 9.44 -10.74
N LEU A 187 5.18 9.11 -12.03
CA LEU A 187 6.53 9.15 -12.61
C LEU A 187 7.13 10.56 -12.47
N LYS A 188 6.36 11.61 -12.77
CA LYS A 188 6.80 13.00 -12.61
C LYS A 188 7.09 13.36 -11.16
N VAL A 189 6.23 12.94 -10.23
CA VAL A 189 6.43 13.18 -8.78
C VAL A 189 7.69 12.47 -8.27
N GLN A 190 7.92 11.22 -8.69
CA GLN A 190 9.09 10.43 -8.32
C GLN A 190 10.35 10.79 -9.11
N LYS A 191 10.25 11.69 -10.11
CA LYS A 191 11.33 12.06 -11.03
C LYS A 191 11.92 10.85 -11.76
N LEU A 192 11.07 9.94 -12.17
CA LEU A 192 11.43 8.74 -12.93
C LEU A 192 11.08 8.89 -14.41
N SER A 193 11.81 8.17 -15.25
CA SER A 193 11.59 8.06 -16.68
C SER A 193 11.74 6.60 -17.15
N PRO A 194 11.17 6.23 -18.30
CA PRO A 194 11.44 4.92 -18.90
C PRO A 194 12.92 4.60 -19.12
N ALA A 195 13.77 5.61 -19.33
CA ALA A 195 15.19 5.41 -19.55
C ALA A 195 15.93 4.92 -18.29
N ASP A 196 15.34 5.11 -17.11
CA ASP A 196 15.92 4.67 -15.83
C ASP A 196 15.71 3.16 -15.60
N LEU A 197 14.85 2.51 -16.39
CA LEU A 197 14.43 1.13 -16.15
C LEU A 197 15.60 0.14 -15.98
N PRO A 198 16.63 0.11 -16.84
CA PRO A 198 17.73 -0.85 -16.67
C PRO A 198 18.47 -0.71 -15.34
N ALA A 199 18.64 0.53 -14.85
CA ALA A 199 19.28 0.78 -13.57
C ALA A 199 18.37 0.39 -12.39
N LEU A 200 17.07 0.64 -12.51
CA LEU A 200 16.08 0.24 -11.51
C LEU A 200 15.95 -1.29 -11.43
N GLU A 201 15.93 -1.99 -12.57
CA GLU A 201 15.91 -3.45 -12.61
C GLU A 201 17.14 -4.07 -12.00
N LYS A 202 18.33 -3.53 -12.30
CA LYS A 202 19.57 -3.95 -11.63
C LYS A 202 19.46 -3.80 -10.11
N ARG A 203 18.92 -2.67 -9.64
CA ARG A 203 18.74 -2.42 -8.21
C ARG A 203 17.70 -3.38 -7.58
N ALA A 204 16.63 -3.70 -8.30
CA ALA A 204 15.64 -4.70 -7.89
C ALA A 204 16.28 -6.10 -7.78
N GLN A 205 17.10 -6.50 -8.75
CA GLN A 205 17.84 -7.76 -8.72
C GLN A 205 18.80 -7.83 -7.51
N GLU A 206 19.52 -6.76 -7.20
CA GLU A 206 20.41 -6.72 -6.03
C GLU A 206 19.68 -6.99 -4.71
N VAL A 207 18.46 -6.48 -4.54
CA VAL A 207 17.67 -6.75 -3.31
C VAL A 207 17.02 -8.13 -3.34
N LEU A 208 16.65 -8.64 -4.51
CA LEU A 208 16.15 -10.01 -4.67
C LEU A 208 17.24 -11.05 -4.38
N GLU A 209 18.48 -10.82 -4.80
CA GLU A 209 19.62 -11.68 -4.45
C GLU A 209 19.91 -11.67 -2.94
N ARG A 210 19.69 -10.53 -2.27
CA ARG A 210 19.77 -10.48 -0.80
C ARG A 210 18.66 -11.31 -0.15
N ILE A 211 17.42 -11.22 -0.64
CA ILE A 211 16.34 -12.08 -0.17
C ILE A 211 16.68 -13.55 -0.39
N LYS A 212 17.18 -13.92 -1.56
CA LYS A 212 17.64 -15.28 -1.85
C LYS A 212 18.68 -15.74 -0.84
N ALA A 213 19.67 -14.90 -0.50
CA ALA A 213 20.70 -15.23 0.48
C ALA A 213 20.18 -15.30 1.94
N LEU A 214 19.15 -14.53 2.29
CA LEU A 214 18.54 -14.55 3.62
C LEU A 214 17.57 -15.73 3.78
N LEU A 215 16.76 -15.99 2.76
CA LEU A 215 15.71 -16.99 2.74
C LEU A 215 16.25 -18.36 2.29
N GLN A 216 17.29 -18.82 2.97
CA GLN A 216 17.88 -20.17 2.81
C GLN A 216 17.08 -21.24 3.57
N ARG A 217 16.11 -20.80 4.37
CA ARG A 217 15.22 -21.62 5.20
C ARG A 217 13.76 -21.28 4.88
N GLU A 218 12.86 -21.81 5.69
CA GLU A 218 11.43 -21.64 5.52
C GLU A 218 10.94 -20.21 5.85
N TYR A 219 11.58 -19.56 6.82
CA TYR A 219 11.29 -18.20 7.30
C TYR A 219 12.56 -17.34 7.31
N LEU A 220 12.41 -16.02 7.29
CA LEU A 220 13.52 -15.06 7.32
C LEU A 220 14.27 -15.07 8.65
N VAL A 221 13.57 -15.24 9.78
CA VAL A 221 14.16 -15.27 11.12
C VAL A 221 13.57 -16.42 11.92
N GLY A 222 14.44 -17.24 12.51
CA GLY A 222 14.01 -18.37 13.34
C GLY A 222 13.35 -19.49 12.54
N ASP A 223 12.33 -20.10 13.12
CA ASP A 223 11.61 -21.29 12.65
C ASP A 223 10.08 -21.11 12.62
N GLN A 224 9.60 -19.86 12.74
CA GLN A 224 8.19 -19.51 12.70
C GLN A 224 7.96 -18.27 11.83
N LEU A 225 6.71 -18.05 11.42
CA LEU A 225 6.30 -16.83 10.72
C LEU A 225 6.47 -15.60 11.63
N THR A 226 7.12 -14.55 11.14
CA THR A 226 7.36 -13.30 11.88
C THR A 226 6.89 -12.07 11.12
N LEU A 227 6.98 -10.90 11.76
CA LEU A 227 6.74 -9.62 11.10
C LEU A 227 7.63 -9.41 9.84
N ALA A 228 8.86 -9.94 9.83
CA ALA A 228 9.74 -9.81 8.67
C ALA A 228 9.18 -10.57 7.46
N ASP A 229 8.69 -11.79 7.66
CA ASP A 229 8.07 -12.60 6.62
C ASP A 229 6.79 -11.95 6.09
N ILE A 230 5.95 -11.46 7.01
CA ILE A 230 4.71 -10.74 6.66
C ILE A 230 5.00 -9.49 5.84
N SER A 231 6.06 -8.75 6.19
CA SER A 231 6.48 -7.56 5.44
C SER A 231 6.97 -7.92 4.05
N LEU A 232 7.80 -8.97 3.91
CA LEU A 232 8.27 -9.44 2.60
C LEU A 232 7.10 -9.90 1.72
N MET A 233 6.16 -10.67 2.27
CA MET A 233 4.96 -11.10 1.53
C MET A 233 4.16 -9.90 0.99
N ALA A 234 3.96 -8.89 1.84
CA ALA A 234 3.22 -7.69 1.49
C ALA A 234 3.93 -6.86 0.40
N HIS A 235 5.26 -6.79 0.43
CA HIS A 235 6.04 -6.07 -0.58
C HIS A 235 6.09 -6.78 -1.94
N LEU A 236 5.77 -8.08 -1.97
CA LEU A 236 5.63 -8.87 -3.19
C LEU A 236 4.19 -8.88 -3.74
N TYR A 237 3.29 -8.08 -3.16
CA TYR A 237 1.88 -8.05 -3.54
C TYR A 237 1.70 -7.52 -4.98
N ASN A 238 0.98 -8.29 -5.82
CA ASN A 238 0.75 -8.04 -7.26
C ASN A 238 2.00 -8.03 -8.17
N ASP A 239 3.17 -8.44 -7.69
CA ASP A 239 4.40 -8.47 -8.51
C ASP A 239 4.53 -9.75 -9.37
N ASP A 240 3.64 -10.72 -9.19
CA ASP A 240 3.60 -12.00 -9.92
C ASP A 240 3.32 -11.86 -11.42
N LYS A 241 2.93 -10.67 -11.86
CA LYS A 241 2.66 -10.31 -13.26
C LYS A 241 3.81 -9.55 -13.92
N LEU A 242 4.89 -9.26 -13.20
CA LEU A 242 5.99 -8.44 -13.68
C LEU A 242 7.14 -9.28 -14.23
N PRO A 243 7.93 -8.78 -15.20
CA PRO A 243 9.02 -9.57 -15.78
C PRO A 243 10.01 -10.16 -14.77
N LEU A 244 10.34 -9.42 -13.71
CA LEU A 244 11.31 -9.84 -12.71
C LEU A 244 10.81 -10.95 -11.76
N LEU A 245 9.50 -11.11 -11.57
CA LEU A 245 8.91 -12.05 -10.59
C LEU A 245 7.83 -12.97 -11.20
N GLY A 246 7.51 -12.76 -12.47
CA GLY A 246 6.47 -13.45 -13.20
C GLY A 246 6.90 -14.79 -13.78
N PRO A 247 6.02 -15.42 -14.59
CA PRO A 247 6.29 -16.72 -15.20
C PRO A 247 7.60 -16.71 -16.00
N GLY A 248 8.47 -17.69 -15.74
CA GLY A 248 9.77 -17.83 -16.40
C GLY A 248 10.91 -17.02 -15.76
N SER A 249 10.64 -16.20 -14.74
CA SER A 249 11.69 -15.55 -13.96
C SER A 249 12.41 -16.55 -13.05
N GLU A 250 13.72 -16.39 -12.87
CA GLU A 250 14.50 -17.13 -11.86
C GLU A 250 14.06 -16.84 -10.43
N TYR A 251 13.36 -15.72 -10.18
CA TYR A 251 12.84 -15.34 -8.88
C TYR A 251 11.41 -15.82 -8.63
N ARG A 252 10.83 -16.61 -9.56
CA ARG A 252 9.44 -17.09 -9.43
C ARG A 252 9.20 -17.87 -8.12
N TRP A 253 10.21 -18.58 -7.64
CA TRP A 253 10.16 -19.30 -6.37
C TRP A 253 9.79 -18.40 -5.17
N LEU A 254 10.09 -17.10 -5.23
CA LEU A 254 9.77 -16.15 -4.17
C LEU A 254 8.27 -15.84 -4.14
N ILE A 255 7.61 -15.83 -5.29
CA ILE A 255 6.15 -15.76 -5.38
C ILE A 255 5.52 -17.04 -4.84
N ASP A 256 6.08 -18.20 -5.18
CA ASP A 256 5.60 -19.48 -4.67
C ASP A 256 5.82 -19.61 -3.14
N TRP A 257 6.90 -19.03 -2.62
CA TRP A 257 7.14 -18.90 -1.18
C TRP A 257 6.07 -18.00 -0.52
N ARG A 258 5.81 -16.83 -1.09
CA ARG A 258 4.78 -15.89 -0.60
C ARG A 258 3.42 -16.58 -0.52
N ASP A 259 3.01 -17.26 -1.59
CA ASP A 259 1.68 -17.88 -1.65
C ASP A 259 1.51 -18.99 -0.61
N ARG A 260 2.55 -19.78 -0.35
CA ARG A 260 2.56 -20.78 0.74
C ARG A 260 2.42 -20.14 2.12
N ARG A 261 3.17 -19.05 2.38
CA ARG A 261 3.11 -18.33 3.67
C ARG A 261 1.77 -17.62 3.88
N LEU A 262 1.16 -17.09 2.83
CA LEU A 262 -0.20 -16.53 2.91
C LEU A 262 -1.24 -17.60 3.25
N ALA A 263 -1.10 -18.81 2.71
CA ALA A 263 -1.98 -19.93 3.05
C ALA A 263 -1.92 -20.29 4.54
N GLU A 264 -0.77 -20.14 5.22
CA GLU A 264 -0.66 -20.34 6.68
C GLU A 264 -1.45 -19.28 7.47
N ILE A 265 -1.40 -18.02 7.03
CA ILE A 265 -2.18 -16.93 7.63
C ILE A 265 -3.68 -17.18 7.49
N HIS A 266 -4.13 -17.68 6.34
CA HIS A 266 -5.56 -17.87 6.05
C HIS A 266 -6.09 -19.26 6.41
N SER A 267 -5.24 -20.18 6.85
CA SER A 267 -5.68 -21.50 7.29
C SER A 267 -6.61 -21.40 8.52
N PRO A 268 -7.69 -22.21 8.57
CA PRO A 268 -8.49 -22.34 9.78
C PRO A 268 -7.60 -22.86 10.91
N VAL A 269 -7.75 -22.30 12.12
CA VAL A 269 -7.07 -22.86 13.30
C VAL A 269 -7.53 -24.30 13.45
N ALA A 270 -6.59 -25.26 13.45
CA ALA A 270 -6.91 -26.64 13.77
C ALA A 270 -7.53 -26.67 15.18
N GLN A 271 -8.77 -27.16 15.27
CA GLN A 271 -9.51 -27.30 16.52
C GLN A 271 -8.86 -28.34 17.44
#